data_AF-A0A661N6M4-F1
#
_entry.id   AF-A0A661N6M4-F1
#
_cell.length_a   1.000
_cell.length_b   1.000
_cell.length_c   1.000
_cell.angle_alpha   90.00
_cell.angle_beta   90.00
_cell.angle_gamma   90.00
#
_symmetry.space_group_name_H-M   'P 1'
#
loop_
_entity.id
_entity.type
_entity.pdbx_description
1 polymer ?
#
loop_
_entity_poly.entity_id
_entity_poly.type
_entity_poly.pdbx_seq_one_letter_code
_entity_poly.pdbx_strand_id
1 'polypeptide(L)'
;MTSVMLAGCGDSGAVGGSCTTAEDCGAGLCIVNGSFPDGLCTPACDVDDECPEGFSCISRSSGICLLNCTGTQECEALRGDAWQCREESLQEGGGNRLVCIGD
;
A
#
# COMPACT_ATOMS: atom_id res chain seq x y z
N MET A 1 -0.80 -40.34 -3.68
CA MET A 1 0.14 -39.20 -3.75
C MET A 1 -0.69 -37.96 -3.54
N THR A 2 -0.81 -37.50 -2.31
CA THR A 2 -1.68 -36.36 -1.96
C THR A 2 -0.76 -35.28 -1.44
N SER A 3 -0.30 -34.40 -2.32
CA SER A 3 0.47 -33.22 -1.94
C SER A 3 -0.48 -32.01 -1.95
N VAL A 4 -0.57 -31.40 -0.78
CA VAL A 4 -1.46 -30.30 -0.42
C VAL A 4 -0.84 -28.97 -0.83
N MET A 5 -1.66 -28.13 -1.47
CA MET A 5 -1.71 -26.67 -1.50
C MET A 5 -0.46 -25.88 -1.02
N LEU A 6 0.20 -25.17 -1.94
CA LEU A 6 0.63 -23.80 -1.68
C LEU A 6 -0.03 -22.92 -2.74
N ALA A 7 -1.26 -22.49 -2.46
CA ALA A 7 -1.71 -21.23 -3.00
C ALA A 7 -0.72 -20.19 -2.46
N GLY A 8 0.19 -19.72 -3.31
CA GLY A 8 0.77 -18.42 -3.06
C GLY A 8 -0.42 -17.48 -2.94
N CYS A 9 -0.69 -16.97 -1.74
CA CYS A 9 -1.54 -15.79 -1.58
C CYS A 9 -0.79 -14.61 -2.19
N GLY A 10 -0.58 -14.64 -3.51
CA GLY A 10 -0.54 -13.42 -4.29
C GLY A 10 -1.97 -12.96 -4.29
N ASP A 11 -2.32 -12.13 -3.32
CA ASP A 11 -3.53 -11.31 -3.41
C ASP A 11 -3.23 -10.24 -4.48
N SER A 12 -3.14 -10.71 -5.73
CA SER A 12 -2.69 -9.99 -6.91
C SER A 12 -3.77 -9.00 -7.36
N GLY A 13 -4.16 -8.09 -6.46
CA GLY A 13 -5.30 -7.23 -6.62
C GLY A 13 -5.77 -6.54 -5.34
N ALA A 14 -5.34 -6.99 -4.17
CA ALA A 14 -5.68 -6.31 -2.92
C ALA A 14 -4.99 -4.96 -2.81
N VAL A 15 -5.67 -4.03 -2.14
CA VAL A 15 -5.08 -2.78 -1.69
C VAL A 15 -3.90 -3.11 -0.78
N GLY A 16 -2.73 -2.59 -1.13
CA GLY A 16 -1.47 -3.01 -0.54
C GLY A 16 -0.85 -4.25 -1.21
N GLY A 17 -1.20 -4.65 -2.42
CA GLY A 17 -0.41 -5.62 -3.19
C GLY A 17 0.84 -4.98 -3.80
N SER A 18 1.87 -5.76 -4.12
CA SER A 18 2.88 -5.34 -5.10
C SER A 18 2.31 -5.47 -6.52
N CYS A 19 2.80 -4.64 -7.45
CA CYS A 19 2.29 -4.62 -8.81
C CYS A 19 3.33 -4.14 -9.80
N THR A 20 3.25 -4.61 -11.03
CA THR A 20 4.10 -4.08 -12.12
C THR A 20 3.26 -3.29 -13.13
N THR A 21 1.97 -3.62 -13.23
CA THR A 21 1.00 -3.02 -14.15
C THR A 21 -0.34 -2.80 -13.46
N ALA A 22 -1.19 -1.93 -14.01
CA ALA A 22 -2.53 -1.70 -13.47
C ALA A 22 -3.43 -2.96 -13.50
N GLU A 23 -3.17 -3.88 -14.42
CA GLU A 23 -3.89 -5.15 -14.53
C GLU A 23 -3.66 -6.06 -13.31
N ASP A 24 -2.52 -5.92 -12.63
CA ASP A 24 -2.22 -6.63 -11.37
C ASP A 24 -3.06 -6.14 -10.19
N CYS A 25 -3.70 -4.97 -10.30
CA CYS A 25 -4.47 -4.37 -9.21
C CYS A 25 -5.99 -4.53 -9.37
N GLY A 26 -6.43 -5.22 -10.42
CA GLY A 26 -7.85 -5.38 -10.74
C GLY A 26 -8.55 -4.04 -10.97
N ALA A 27 -9.28 -3.57 -9.96
CA ALA A 27 -9.99 -2.27 -9.98
C ALA A 27 -9.18 -1.11 -9.38
N GLY A 28 -8.00 -1.38 -8.79
CA GLY A 28 -7.13 -0.37 -8.18
C GLY A 28 -6.14 0.28 -9.15
N LEU A 29 -5.34 1.21 -8.64
CA LEU A 29 -4.22 1.81 -9.35
C LEU A 29 -2.92 1.09 -8.99
N CYS A 30 -2.05 0.88 -9.98
CA CYS A 30 -0.70 0.44 -9.74
C CYS A 30 0.25 1.63 -9.71
N ILE A 31 0.76 1.97 -8.53
CA ILE A 31 1.70 3.07 -8.33
C ILE A 31 3.13 2.51 -8.38
N VAL A 32 3.81 2.70 -9.50
CA VAL A 32 5.21 2.29 -9.70
C VAL A 32 6.08 3.54 -9.77
N ASN A 33 6.73 3.89 -8.67
CA ASN A 33 7.57 5.08 -8.54
C ASN A 33 8.78 4.76 -7.64
N GLY A 34 9.76 5.67 -7.54
CA GLY A 34 10.96 5.46 -6.70
C GLY A 34 10.62 5.06 -5.26
N SER A 35 9.56 5.64 -4.71
CA SER A 35 9.12 5.34 -3.34
C SER A 35 8.15 4.16 -3.20
N PHE A 36 7.96 3.38 -4.27
CA PHE A 36 7.23 2.12 -4.27
C PHE A 36 8.03 1.16 -5.16
N PRO A 37 9.17 0.64 -4.67
CA PRO A 37 10.15 -0.09 -5.49
C PRO A 37 9.56 -1.37 -6.10
N ASP A 38 8.64 -2.02 -5.40
CA ASP A 38 7.93 -3.22 -5.87
C ASP A 38 6.58 -2.91 -6.54
N GLY A 39 6.29 -1.62 -6.75
CA GLY A 39 4.96 -1.10 -7.05
C GLY A 39 3.96 -1.30 -5.92
N LEU A 40 2.87 -0.54 -5.94
CA LEU A 40 1.82 -0.64 -4.94
C LEU A 40 0.44 -0.58 -5.59
N CYS A 41 -0.37 -1.62 -5.37
CA CYS A 41 -1.80 -1.58 -5.65
C CYS A 41 -2.50 -0.75 -4.60
N THR A 42 -3.16 0.33 -5.01
CA THR A 42 -3.95 1.16 -4.12
C THR A 42 -5.04 1.90 -4.88
N PRO A 43 -6.25 2.09 -4.33
CA PRO A 43 -7.24 2.95 -4.93
C PRO A 43 -6.86 4.43 -4.73
N ALA A 44 -7.40 5.28 -5.60
CA ALA A 44 -7.44 6.72 -5.33
C ALA A 44 -8.45 7.00 -4.22
N CYS A 45 -8.19 8.04 -3.44
CA CYS A 45 -9.06 8.50 -2.37
C CYS A 45 -9.00 10.02 -2.26
N ASP A 46 -10.09 10.61 -1.79
CA ASP A 46 -10.15 12.00 -1.35
C ASP A 46 -10.19 12.08 0.18
N VAL A 47 -10.78 11.08 0.84
CA VAL A 47 -10.90 10.99 2.31
C VAL A 47 -10.51 9.61 2.86
N ASP A 48 -10.15 9.55 4.15
CA ASP A 48 -9.76 8.30 4.82
C ASP A 48 -10.84 7.22 4.79
N ASP A 49 -12.13 7.58 4.83
CA ASP A 49 -13.26 6.63 4.80
C ASP A 49 -13.39 5.85 3.47
N GLU A 50 -12.74 6.32 2.39
CA GLU A 50 -12.68 5.58 1.12
C GLU A 50 -11.62 4.49 1.13
N CYS A 51 -10.70 4.55 2.09
CA CYS A 51 -9.65 3.58 2.25
C CYS A 51 -10.12 2.37 3.06
N PRO A 52 -9.62 1.16 2.76
CA PRO A 52 -9.91 -0.01 3.57
C PRO A 52 -9.41 0.14 5.01
N GLU A 53 -9.96 -0.66 5.93
CA GLU A 53 -9.58 -0.61 7.33
C GLU A 53 -8.06 -0.74 7.51
N GLY A 54 -7.48 0.15 8.32
CA GLY A 54 -6.03 0.20 8.52
C GLY A 54 -5.27 0.98 7.44
N PHE A 55 -5.94 1.58 6.46
CA PHE A 55 -5.33 2.50 5.49
C PHE A 55 -5.78 3.93 5.74
N SER A 56 -4.95 4.87 5.31
CA SER A 56 -5.25 6.29 5.37
C SER A 56 -5.02 6.95 4.03
N CYS A 57 -5.81 7.97 3.74
CA CYS A 57 -5.75 8.70 2.49
C CYS A 57 -4.65 9.76 2.55
N ILE A 58 -3.58 9.50 1.83
CA ILE A 58 -2.37 10.34 1.83
C ILE A 58 -2.38 11.21 0.58
N SER A 59 -2.01 12.49 0.72
CA SER A 59 -2.03 13.49 -0.37
C SER A 59 -1.04 13.23 -1.51
N ARG A 60 -0.42 12.06 -1.51
CA ARG A 60 0.54 11.65 -2.52
C ARG A 60 -0.17 11.23 -3.80
N SER A 61 0.40 11.56 -4.96
CA SER A 61 -0.15 11.14 -6.25
C SER A 61 -1.63 11.52 -6.47
N SER A 62 -2.05 12.66 -5.91
CA SER A 62 -3.44 13.17 -5.91
C SER A 62 -4.41 12.47 -4.94
N GLY A 63 -3.91 11.69 -3.98
CA GLY A 63 -4.73 11.00 -2.98
C GLY A 63 -4.71 9.50 -3.18
N ILE A 64 -3.96 8.78 -2.34
CA ILE A 64 -3.86 7.31 -2.40
C ILE A 64 -3.94 6.70 -1.00
N CYS A 65 -4.52 5.50 -0.91
CA CYS A 65 -4.61 4.76 0.34
C CYS A 65 -3.29 4.07 0.66
N LEU A 66 -2.64 4.48 1.75
CA LEU A 66 -1.43 3.83 2.24
C LEU A 66 -1.68 3.12 3.57
N LEU A 67 -1.02 1.97 3.75
CA LEU A 67 -1.15 1.17 4.95
C LEU A 67 -0.60 1.96 6.14
N ASN A 68 -1.42 2.14 7.17
CA ASN A 68 -0.99 2.73 8.41
C ASN A 68 0.02 1.84 9.11
N CYS A 69 1.05 2.44 9.65
CA CYS A 69 2.07 1.73 10.39
C CYS A 69 2.29 2.36 11.76
N THR A 70 2.77 1.55 12.69
CA THR A 70 3.25 2.03 13.99
C THR A 70 4.77 2.06 14.08
N GLY A 71 5.48 1.34 13.20
CA GLY A 71 6.93 1.35 13.12
C GLY A 71 7.46 0.64 11.89
N THR A 72 8.71 0.94 11.53
CA THR A 72 9.35 0.44 10.31
C THR A 72 9.38 -1.09 10.23
N GLN A 73 9.60 -1.79 11.35
CA GLN A 73 9.55 -3.26 11.39
C GLN A 73 8.26 -3.86 10.82
N GLU A 74 7.12 -3.18 10.97
CA GLU A 74 5.84 -3.66 10.44
C GLU A 74 5.83 -3.61 8.90
N CYS A 75 6.32 -2.52 8.33
CA CYS A 75 6.46 -2.37 6.89
C CYS A 75 7.49 -3.36 6.32
N GLU A 76 8.63 -3.52 7.00
CA GLU A 76 9.69 -4.47 6.64
C GLU A 76 9.19 -5.92 6.69
N ALA A 77 8.43 -6.29 7.72
CA ALA A 77 7.89 -7.64 7.86
C ALA A 77 6.82 -7.97 6.80
N LEU A 78 6.06 -6.97 6.35
CA LEU A 78 5.00 -7.15 5.35
C LEU A 78 5.53 -7.13 3.91
N ARG A 79 6.57 -6.35 3.63
CA ARG A 79 7.01 -6.06 2.26
C ARG A 79 8.51 -6.15 2.01
N GLY A 80 9.34 -6.12 3.04
CA GLY A 80 10.80 -6.21 2.96
C GLY A 80 11.50 -4.91 3.37
N ASP A 81 12.82 -5.00 3.49
CA ASP A 81 13.71 -3.97 4.07
C ASP A 81 13.70 -2.62 3.32
N ALA A 82 13.15 -2.58 2.10
CA ALA A 82 13.01 -1.34 1.32
C ALA A 82 11.84 -0.46 1.80
N TRP A 83 10.97 -0.98 2.69
CA TRP A 83 9.78 -0.29 3.16
C TRP A 83 9.94 0.25 4.57
N GLN A 84 9.62 1.53 4.74
CA GLN A 84 9.79 2.23 6.01
C GLN A 84 8.49 2.88 6.45
N CYS A 85 8.31 2.97 7.77
CA CYS A 85 7.19 3.68 8.35
C CYS A 85 7.53 5.17 8.41
N ARG A 86 6.86 5.97 7.57
CA ARG A 86 7.13 7.40 7.44
C ARG A 86 5.85 8.19 7.62
N GLU A 87 6.04 9.40 8.10
CA GLU A 87 4.96 10.32 8.37
C GLU A 87 4.66 11.13 7.11
N GLU A 88 3.46 10.97 6.57
CA GLU A 88 3.00 11.64 5.36
C GLU A 88 1.76 12.49 5.65
N SER A 89 1.53 13.50 4.82
CA SER A 89 0.38 14.40 4.98
C SER A 89 -0.90 13.73 4.48
N LEU A 90 -1.96 13.79 5.30
CA LEU A 90 -3.29 13.36 4.89
C LEU A 90 -3.79 14.22 3.72
N GLN A 91 -4.57 13.62 2.83
CA GLN A 91 -5.20 14.32 1.70
C GLN A 91 -6.18 15.41 2.18
N GLU A 92 -6.89 15.14 3.27
CA GLU A 92 -7.85 16.05 3.88
C GLU A 92 -7.58 16.24 5.38
N GLY A 93 -8.16 17.27 6.00
CA GLY A 93 -8.05 17.47 7.46
C GLY A 93 -6.74 18.06 8.00
N GLY A 94 -5.72 18.29 7.17
CA GLY A 94 -4.51 19.05 7.55
C GLY A 94 -3.63 18.39 8.62
N GLY A 95 -3.64 17.05 8.68
CA GLY A 95 -2.85 16.24 9.60
C GLY A 95 -1.79 15.40 8.89
N ASN A 96 -1.04 14.67 9.70
CA ASN A 96 0.04 13.78 9.30
C ASN A 96 -0.20 12.38 9.87
N ARG A 97 0.17 11.35 9.10
CA ARG A 97 -0.09 9.95 9.44
C ARG A 97 1.11 9.08 9.09
N LEU A 98 1.41 8.16 10.00
CA LEU A 98 2.44 7.14 9.79
C LEU A 98 1.93 6.06 8.85
N VAL A 99 2.59 5.95 7.70
CA VAL A 99 2.26 5.00 6.64
C VAL A 99 3.50 4.31 6.08
N CYS A 100 3.31 3.10 5.55
CA CYS A 100 4.40 2.36 4.89
C CYS A 100 4.70 2.93 3.50
N ILE A 101 5.95 3.33 3.29
CA ILE A 101 6.44 3.90 2.02
C ILE A 101 7.83 3.31 1.70
N GLY A 102 8.12 3.11 0.42
CA GLY A 102 9.46 2.69 -0.03
C GLY A 102 10.45 3.85 -0.08
N ASP A 103 11.73 3.55 0.15
CA ASP A 103 12.87 4.45 -0.05
C ASP A 103 13.49 4.31 -1.45
#